data_AF-A0A498RE78-F1
#
_entry.id   AF-A0A498RE78-F1
#
_cell.length_a   1.000
_cell.length_b   1.000
_cell.length_c   1.000
_cell.angle_alpha   90.00
_cell.angle_beta   90.00
_cell.angle_gamma   90.00
#
_symmetry.space_group_name_H-M   'P 1'
#
loop_
_entity.id
_entity.type
_entity.pdbx_description
1 polymer ?
#
loop_
_entity_poly.entity_id
_entity_poly.type
_entity_poly.pdbx_seq_one_letter_code
_entity_poly.pdbx_strand_id
1 'polypeptide(L)' 'IGDLIKQINAKLAGHYRYYGVTDNSNGIHAFGYRIRRKILEVLNRRSQKNSLTWEGFAKLEERFPLVNARIYVNIYG' A
#
# COMPACT_ATOMS: atom_id res chain seq x y z
N ILE A 1 -0.08 -12.90 8.30
CA ILE A 1 0.21 -11.51 7.85
C ILE A 1 1.02 -11.50 6.55
N GLY A 2 2.12 -12.27 6.45
CA GLY A 2 2.90 -12.37 5.21
C GLY A 2 2.07 -12.65 3.95
N ASP A 3 1.19 -13.65 3.98
CA ASP A 3 0.32 -13.96 2.81
C ASP A 3 -0.67 -12.84 2.47
N LEU A 4 -1.20 -12.15 3.48
CA LEU A 4 -2.07 -10.98 3.29
C LEU A 4 -1.31 -9.88 2.55
N ILE A 5 -0.09 -9.56 3.00
CA ILE A 5 0.75 -8.54 2.37
C ILE A 5 1.16 -8.96 0.96
N LYS A 6 1.49 -10.23 0.73
CA LYS A 6 1.80 -10.77 -0.60
C LYS A 6 0.64 -10.55 -1.59
N GLN A 7 -0.59 -10.86 -1.18
CA GLN A 7 -1.78 -10.64 -2.01
C GLN A 7 -2.06 -9.16 -2.27
N ILE A 8 -1.87 -8.31 -1.26
CA ILE A 8 -2.03 -6.86 -1.41
C ILE A 8 -0.97 -6.30 -2.38
N ASN A 9 0.27 -6.74 -2.26
CA ASN A 9 1.36 -6.32 -3.13
C ASN A 9 1.13 -6.70 -4.60
N ALA A 10 0.55 -7.87 -4.88
CA ALA A 10 0.16 -8.23 -6.24
C ALA A 10 -0.85 -7.22 -6.83
N LYS A 11 -1.83 -6.78 -6.04
CA LYS A 11 -2.82 -5.78 -6.44
C LYS A 11 -2.22 -4.38 -6.58
N LEU A 12 -1.38 -3.96 -5.63
CA LEU A 12 -0.67 -2.68 -5.69
C LEU A 12 0.23 -2.61 -6.92
N ALA A 13 0.99 -3.67 -7.20
CA ALA A 13 1.86 -3.74 -8.37
C ALA A 13 1.06 -3.61 -9.68
N GLY A 14 -0.07 -4.32 -9.79
CA GLY A 14 -0.97 -4.19 -10.95
C GLY A 14 -1.53 -2.76 -11.09
N HIS A 15 -2.01 -2.18 -9.99
CA HIS A 15 -2.54 -0.82 -9.98
C HIS A 15 -1.48 0.21 -10.41
N TYR A 16 -0.28 0.14 -9.85
CA TYR A 16 0.79 1.08 -10.21
C TYR A 16 1.28 0.89 -11.63
N ARG A 17 1.32 -0.33 -12.17
CA ARG A 17 1.64 -0.56 -13.58
C ARG A 17 0.61 0.06 -14.52
N TYR A 18 -0.67 0.01 -14.15
CA TYR A 18 -1.75 0.55 -14.98
C TYR A 18 -1.89 2.07 -14.86
N TYR A 19 -1.84 2.59 -13.63
CA TYR A 19 -2.11 4.00 -13.33
C TYR A 19 -0.85 4.86 -13.15
N GLY A 20 0.34 4.26 -13.14
CA GLY A 20 1.62 4.94 -13.00
C GLY A 20 2.06 5.65 -14.27
N VAL A 21 1.30 6.65 -14.69
CA VAL A 21 1.61 7.56 -15.80
C VAL A 21 2.11 8.89 -15.25
N THR A 22 2.97 9.63 -15.96
CA THR A 22 3.62 10.87 -15.48
C THR A 22 2.65 11.85 -14.78
N ASP A 23 1.47 12.06 -15.33
CA ASP A 23 0.48 13.03 -14.82
C ASP A 23 -0.40 12.49 -13.66
N ASN A 24 -0.17 11.26 -13.21
CA ASN A 24 -0.96 10.61 -12.16
C ASN A 24 -0.15 10.17 -10.93
N SER A 25 0.99 10.82 -10.68
CA SER A 25 1.82 10.58 -9.49
C SER A 25 1.00 10.72 -8.20
N ASN A 26 0.25 11.81 -8.06
CA ASN A 26 -0.58 12.07 -6.89
C ASN A 26 -1.63 10.98 -6.65
N GLY A 27 -2.26 10.46 -7.71
CA GLY A 27 -3.27 9.41 -7.62
C GLY A 27 -2.70 8.09 -7.09
N ILE A 28 -1.56 7.65 -7.62
CA ILE A 28 -0.93 6.40 -7.19
C ILE A 28 -0.40 6.48 -5.75
N HIS A 29 0.15 7.63 -5.33
CA HIS A 29 0.59 7.85 -3.94
C HIS A 29 -0.61 7.87 -2.97
N ALA A 30 -1.69 8.58 -3.32
CA ALA A 30 -2.90 8.61 -2.53
C ALA A 30 -3.54 7.22 -2.37
N PHE A 31 -3.54 6.42 -3.45
CA PHE A 31 -4.01 5.04 -3.40
C PHE A 31 -3.17 4.19 -2.43
N GLY A 32 -1.84 4.26 -2.52
CA GLY A 32 -0.93 3.56 -1.59
C GLY A 32 -1.19 3.91 -0.14
N TYR A 33 -1.35 5.20 0.17
CA TYR A 33 -1.68 5.67 1.52
C TYR A 33 -3.02 5.14 2.03
N ARG A 34 -4.06 5.12 1.18
CA ARG A 34 -5.39 4.58 1.54
C ARG A 34 -5.32 3.07 1.81
N ILE A 35 -4.51 2.33 1.07
CA ILE A 35 -4.29 0.89 1.33
C ILE A 35 -3.61 0.70 2.69
N ARG A 36 -2.55 1.46 3.01
CA ARG A 36 -1.90 1.43 4.34
C ARG A 36 -2.89 1.66 5.48
N ARG A 37 -3.70 2.73 5.37
CA ARG A 37 -4.81 3.05 6.30
C ARG A 37 -5.75 1.87 6.48
N LYS A 38 -6.17 1.24 5.38
CA LYS A 38 -7.14 0.14 5.42
C LYS A 38 -6.56 -1.11 6.05
N ILE A 39 -5.29 -1.41 5.82
CA ILE A 39 -4.61 -2.54 6.46
C ILE A 39 -4.59 -2.34 7.98
N LEU A 40 -4.16 -1.16 8.44
CA LEU A 40 -4.15 -0.82 9.87
C LEU A 40 -5.53 -1.00 10.51
N GLU A 41 -6.59 -0.45 9.90
CA GLU A 41 -7.98 -0.58 10.35
C GLU A 41 -8.43 -2.05 10.42
N VAL A 42 -8.15 -2.84 9.37
CA VAL A 42 -8.54 -4.25 9.30
C VAL A 42 -7.80 -5.09 10.34
N LEU A 43 -6.51 -4.84 10.58
CA LEU A 43 -5.73 -5.56 11.59
C LEU A 43 -6.23 -5.26 13.00
N ASN A 44 -6.46 -3.98 13.32
CA ASN A 44 -7.07 -3.59 14.60
C ASN A 44 -8.43 -4.26 14.79
N ARG A 45 -9.31 -4.21 13.78
CA ARG A 45 -10.62 -4.86 13.83
C ARG A 45 -10.52 -6.38 14.02
N ARG A 46 -9.62 -7.06 13.32
CA ARG A 46 -9.45 -8.52 13.43
C ARG A 46 -8.96 -8.96 14.81
N SER A 47 -8.11 -8.16 15.44
CA SER A 47 -7.56 -8.49 16.75
C SER A 47 -8.53 -8.25 17.91
N GLN A 48 -9.68 -7.60 17.66
CA GLN A 48 -10.63 -7.12 18.68
C GLN A 48 -9.98 -6.21 19.74
N LYS A 49 -8.74 -5.76 19.50
CA LYS A 49 -7.95 -4.90 20.36
C LYS A 49 -7.47 -3.76 19.48
N ASN A 50 -7.97 -2.54 19.71
CA ASN A 50 -7.59 -1.37 18.92
C ASN A 50 -6.19 -0.85 19.32
N SER A 51 -5.19 -1.73 19.38
CA SER A 51 -3.87 -1.49 19.97
C SER A 51 -2.73 -1.38 18.96
N LEU A 52 -2.96 -1.69 17.68
CA LEU A 52 -1.97 -1.48 16.64
C LEU A 52 -1.93 0.01 16.27
N THR A 53 -0.86 0.69 16.68
CA THR A 53 -0.58 2.08 16.33
C THR A 53 0.08 2.20 14.96
N TRP A 54 0.17 3.42 14.42
CA TRP A 54 0.93 3.69 13.19
C TRP A 54 2.42 3.32 13.31
N GLU A 55 3.03 3.57 14.47
CA GLU A 55 4.41 3.18 14.74
C GLU A 55 4.58 1.66 14.76
N GLY A 56 3.66 0.94 15.40
CA GLY A 56 3.64 -0.52 15.37
C GLY A 56 3.43 -1.06 13.95
N PHE A 57 2.60 -0.39 13.16
CA PHE A 57 2.39 -0.73 11.76
C PHE A 57 3.63 -0.46 10.90
N ALA A 58 4.39 0.62 11.15
CA ALA A 58 5.65 0.89 10.45
C ALA A 58 6.67 -0.24 10.66
N LYS A 59 6.81 -0.74 11.89
CA LYS A 59 7.64 -1.94 12.18
C LYS A 59 7.17 -3.20 11.46
N LEU A 60 5.85 -3.34 11.27
CA LEU A 60 5.29 -4.46 10.50
C LEU A 60 5.66 -4.34 9.02
N GLU A 61 5.63 -3.13 8.46
CA GLU A 61 6.03 -2.87 7.09
C GLU A 61 7.53 -3.05 6.85
N GLU A 62 8.40 -2.82 7.84
CA GLU A 62 9.82 -3.18 7.73
C GLU A 62 10.00 -4.68 7.48
N ARG A 63 9.18 -5.51 8.15
CA ARG A 63 9.21 -6.98 7.98
C ARG A 63 8.46 -7.46 6.75
N PHE A 64 7.38 -6.79 6.37
CA PHE A 64 6.53 -7.12 5.24
C PHE A 64 6.29 -5.87 4.38
N PRO A 65 7.28 -5.48 3.55
CA PRO A 65 7.22 -4.21 2.83
C PRO A 65 6.11 -4.20 1.78
N LEU A 66 5.40 -3.08 1.70
CA LEU A 66 4.46 -2.81 0.61
C LEU A 66 5.20 -2.34 -0.63
N VAL A 67 4.69 -2.71 -1.81
CA VAL A 67 5.20 -2.16 -3.07
C VAL A 67 5.00 -0.64 -3.08
N ASN A 68 6.04 0.09 -3.48
CA ASN A 68 5.97 1.55 -3.60
C ASN A 68 5.35 1.99 -4.92
N ALA A 69 4.63 3.10 -4.88
CA ALA A 69 4.13 3.77 -6.07
C ALA A 69 5.32 4.26 -6.93
N ARG A 70 5.22 4.04 -8.24
CA ARG A 70 6.23 4.42 -9.22
C ARG A 70 5.55 4.80 -10.54
N ILE A 71 6.14 5.75 -11.27
CA ILE A 71 5.79 6.06 -12.65
C ILE A 71 6.42 5.02 -13.59
N TYR A 72 5.61 4.38 -14.40
CA TYR A 72 5.97 3.35 -15.38
C TYR A 72 5.88 3.86 -16.83
N VAL A 73 5.04 4.85 -17.11
CA VAL A 73 4.81 5.35 -18.48
C VAL A 73 4.95 6.86 -18.51
N ASN A 74 5.75 7.36 -19.45
CA ASN A 74 5.79 8.78 -19.79
C ASN A 74 4.87 9.08 -20.96
N ILE A 75 3.93 10.01 -20.77
CA ILE A 75 2.93 10.39 -21.76
C ILE A 75 3.29 11.69 -22.52
N TYR A 76 4.40 12.34 -22.15
CA TYR A 76 4.91 13.54 -22.83
C TYR A 76 6.13 13.23 -23.71
N GLY A 77 6.23 11.99 -24.20
CA GLY A 77 7.33 11.54 -25.06
C GLY A 77 7.46 12.33 -26.34
#